data_AF-A0A954K7E8-F1
#
_entry.id   AF-A0A954K7E8-F1
#
_cell.length_a   1.000
_cell.length_b   1.000
_cell.length_c   1.000
_cell.angle_alpha   90.00
_cell.angle_beta   90.00
_cell.angle_gamma   90.00
#
_symmetry.space_group_name_H-M   'P 1'
#
loop_
_entity.id
_entity.type
_entity.pdbx_description
1 polymer ?
#
loop_
_entity_poly.entity_id
_entity_poly.type
_entity_poly.pdbx_seq_one_letter_code
_entity_poly.pdbx_strand_id
1 'polypeptide(L)'
;MKEGHLSQLLENTSQLTMLVEVSSTICRAGGALLAVAMVALGVDALFALSPWGLISVDLFFVCLIISAGCFTLRQAWRNAFNARRVARQIETHLGVDNSRLINSVEFLENPSSSSSRELIDRSIRDGEDMASLISSFEVVKFRGFLKACGLASGAILFVIITFASAPRLIAMVLPRYLDPTGDHPPFT
;
A
#
# COMPACT_ATOMS: atom_id res chain seq x y z
N MET A 1 32.18 -7.82 -7.07
CA MET A 1 31.44 -8.66 -6.10
C MET A 1 30.37 -9.37 -6.91
N LYS A 2 30.35 -10.71 -6.94
CA LYS A 2 29.30 -11.44 -7.67
C LYS A 2 27.98 -11.11 -6.98
N GLU A 3 27.02 -10.63 -7.75
CA GLU A 3 25.62 -10.52 -7.33
C GLU A 3 25.15 -11.93 -6.99
N GLY A 4 25.09 -12.26 -5.70
CA GLY A 4 24.70 -13.59 -5.23
C GLY A 4 23.18 -13.74 -5.30
N HIS A 5 22.69 -14.97 -5.48
CA HIS A 5 21.25 -15.27 -5.47
C HIS A 5 20.56 -14.75 -4.20
N LEU A 6 21.29 -14.68 -3.08
CA LEU A 6 20.80 -14.13 -1.81
C LEU A 6 20.48 -12.63 -1.89
N SER A 7 21.36 -11.79 -2.46
CA SER A 7 21.10 -10.35 -2.58
C SER A 7 19.92 -10.09 -3.52
N GLN A 8 19.85 -10.84 -4.63
CA GLN A 8 18.74 -10.74 -5.57
C GLN A 8 17.40 -11.16 -4.95
N LEU A 9 17.38 -12.22 -4.13
CA LEU A 9 16.17 -12.64 -3.42
C LEU A 9 15.73 -11.59 -2.38
N LEU A 10 16.67 -10.99 -1.64
CA LEU A 10 16.35 -9.96 -0.64
C LEU A 10 15.81 -8.69 -1.29
N GLU A 11 16.41 -8.24 -2.39
CA GLU A 11 15.93 -7.10 -3.17
C GLU A 11 14.54 -7.36 -3.76
N ASN A 12 14.35 -8.49 -4.44
CA ASN A 12 13.06 -8.85 -5.03
C ASN A 12 11.96 -8.96 -3.96
N THR A 13 12.26 -9.61 -2.82
CA THR A 13 11.30 -9.76 -1.73
C THR A 13 10.97 -8.42 -1.08
N SER A 14 11.96 -7.53 -0.92
CA SER A 14 11.74 -6.18 -0.40
C SER A 14 10.91 -5.33 -1.35
N GLN A 15 11.20 -5.36 -2.65
CA GLN A 15 10.46 -4.62 -3.66
C GLN A 15 9.01 -5.11 -3.74
N LEU A 16 8.79 -6.43 -3.77
CA LEU A 16 7.44 -7.01 -3.76
C LEU A 16 6.67 -6.66 -2.49
N THR A 17 7.30 -6.75 -1.32
CA THR A 17 6.65 -6.37 -0.06
C THR A 17 6.26 -4.89 -0.06
N MET A 18 7.17 -4.01 -0.49
CA MET A 18 6.90 -2.58 -0.60
C MET A 18 5.76 -2.30 -1.59
N LEU A 19 5.78 -2.93 -2.77
CA LEU A 19 4.72 -2.79 -3.77
C LEU A 19 3.36 -3.25 -3.23
N VAL A 20 3.30 -4.40 -2.55
CA VAL A 20 2.06 -4.93 -1.96
C VAL A 20 1.55 -4.03 -0.84
N GLU A 21 2.42 -3.52 0.02
CA GLU A 21 2.02 -2.60 1.08
C GLU A 21 1.53 -1.27 0.53
N VAL A 22 2.31 -0.62 -0.35
CA VAL A 22 1.96 0.67 -0.97
C VAL A 22 0.67 0.56 -1.77
N SER A 23 0.54 -0.46 -2.63
CA SER A 23 -0.69 -0.68 -3.40
C SER A 23 -1.89 -0.96 -2.50
N SER A 24 -1.73 -1.72 -1.42
CA SER A 24 -2.83 -1.96 -0.47
C SER A 24 -3.27 -0.68 0.25
N THR A 25 -2.33 0.21 0.61
CA THR A 25 -2.64 1.51 1.22
C THR A 25 -3.36 2.42 0.22
N ILE A 26 -2.90 2.46 -1.04
CA ILE A 26 -3.57 3.22 -2.11
C ILE A 26 -4.99 2.70 -2.32
N CYS A 27 -5.20 1.38 -2.42
CA CYS A 27 -6.53 0.81 -2.58
C CYS A 27 -7.46 1.16 -1.40
N ARG A 28 -6.97 1.09 -0.16
CA ARG A 28 -7.76 1.48 1.03
C ARG A 28 -8.08 2.96 1.04
N ALA A 29 -7.10 3.81 0.78
CA ALA A 29 -7.29 5.26 0.73
C ALA A 29 -8.29 5.65 -0.37
N GLY A 30 -8.14 5.09 -1.58
CA GLY A 30 -9.07 5.30 -2.69
C GLY A 30 -10.48 4.81 -2.37
N GLY A 31 -10.62 3.61 -1.81
CA GLY A 31 -11.92 3.08 -1.39
C GLY A 31 -12.60 3.94 -0.32
N ALA A 32 -11.84 4.41 0.68
CA ALA A 32 -12.34 5.30 1.71
C ALA A 32 -12.75 6.66 1.16
N LEU A 33 -11.95 7.26 0.26
CA LEU A 33 -12.28 8.52 -0.41
C LEU A 33 -13.58 8.39 -1.22
N LEU A 34 -13.75 7.30 -1.97
CA LEU A 34 -14.98 7.04 -2.71
C LEU A 34 -16.19 6.89 -1.78
N ALA A 35 -16.04 6.17 -0.66
CA ALA A 35 -17.13 6.04 0.32
C ALA A 35 -17.54 7.40 0.91
N VAL A 36 -16.55 8.23 1.30
CA VAL A 36 -16.80 9.58 1.81
C VAL A 36 -17.44 10.48 0.74
N ALA A 37 -17.00 10.38 -0.52
CA ALA A 37 -17.62 11.09 -1.64
C ALA A 37 -19.09 10.72 -1.82
N MET A 38 -19.43 9.43 -1.73
CA MET A 38 -20.83 9.00 -1.83
C MET A 38 -21.69 9.52 -0.68
N VAL A 39 -21.14 9.55 0.54
CA VAL A 39 -21.84 10.14 1.69
C VAL A 39 -22.04 11.64 1.48
N ALA A 40 -21.02 12.36 1.01
CA ALA A 40 -21.12 13.79 0.71
C ALA A 40 -22.19 14.08 -0.35
N LEU A 41 -22.23 13.32 -1.45
CA LEU A 41 -23.29 13.42 -2.47
C LEU A 41 -24.68 13.19 -1.87
N GLY A 42 -24.83 12.19 -1.00
CA GLY A 42 -26.10 11.90 -0.33
C GLY A 42 -26.53 13.03 0.60
N VAL A 43 -25.58 13.64 1.33
CA VAL A 43 -25.85 14.80 2.19
C VAL A 43 -26.26 16.01 1.36
N ASP A 44 -25.57 16.30 0.25
CA ASP A 44 -25.97 17.41 -0.64
C ASP A 44 -27.36 17.18 -1.25
N ALA A 45 -27.64 15.96 -1.70
CA ALA A 45 -28.94 15.61 -2.27
C ALA A 45 -30.09 15.74 -1.26
N LEU A 46 -29.84 15.51 0.03
CA LEU A 46 -30.87 15.60 1.09
C LEU A 46 -31.03 17.00 1.67
N PHE A 47 -29.94 17.75 1.81
CA PHE A 47 -29.93 19.04 2.51
C PHE A 47 -29.77 20.26 1.61
N ALA A 48 -29.54 20.06 0.30
CA ALA A 48 -29.31 21.12 -0.68
C ALA A 48 -28.28 22.14 -0.17
N LEU A 49 -27.02 21.71 -0.02
CA LEU A 49 -26.00 22.51 0.63
C LEU A 49 -25.84 23.87 -0.07
N SER A 50 -25.60 24.90 0.75
CA SER A 50 -25.22 26.22 0.25
C SER A 50 -23.86 26.18 -0.46
N PRO A 51 -23.54 27.17 -1.32
CA PRO A 51 -22.23 27.27 -1.99
C PRO A 51 -21.04 27.17 -1.03
N TRP A 52 -21.13 27.81 0.15
CA TRP A 52 -20.11 27.73 1.19
C TRP A 52 -19.96 26.32 1.77
N GLY A 53 -21.06 25.56 1.84
CA GLY A 53 -21.05 24.15 2.22
C GLY A 53 -20.31 23.28 1.21
N LEU A 54 -20.59 23.47 -0.09
CA LEU A 54 -19.91 22.75 -1.17
C LEU A 54 -18.40 23.03 -1.19
N ILE A 55 -18.00 24.31 -1.09
CA ILE A 55 -16.58 24.71 -1.01
C ILE A 55 -15.89 24.07 0.20
N SER A 56 -16.58 23.99 1.35
CA SER A 56 -16.03 23.37 2.56
C SER A 56 -15.81 21.86 2.37
N VAL A 57 -16.73 21.19 1.68
CA VAL A 57 -16.61 19.77 1.33
C VAL A 57 -15.44 19.54 0.36
N ASP A 58 -15.30 20.38 -0.66
CA ASP A 58 -14.18 20.29 -1.61
C ASP A 58 -12.82 20.49 -0.92
N LEU A 59 -12.72 21.52 -0.06
CA LEU A 59 -11.52 21.76 0.73
C LEU A 59 -11.19 20.56 1.63
N PHE A 60 -12.20 19.95 2.24
CA PHE A 60 -12.04 18.74 3.03
C PHE A 60 -11.50 17.56 2.20
N PHE A 61 -12.02 17.35 0.98
CA PHE A 61 -11.50 16.32 0.07
C PHE A 61 -10.05 16.59 -0.35
N VAL A 62 -9.70 17.84 -0.67
CA VAL A 62 -8.33 18.23 -1.02
C VAL A 62 -7.39 17.94 0.16
N CYS A 63 -7.76 18.33 1.38
CA CYS A 63 -6.99 18.03 2.58
C CYS A 63 -6.84 16.51 2.81
N LEU A 64 -7.90 15.73 2.61
CA LEU A 64 -7.84 14.27 2.72
C LEU A 64 -6.89 13.65 1.69
N ILE A 65 -6.95 14.07 0.43
CA ILE A 65 -6.05 13.57 -0.62
C ILE A 65 -4.58 13.90 -0.29
N ILE A 66 -4.30 15.15 0.12
CA ILE A 66 -2.95 15.57 0.49
C ILE A 66 -2.45 14.76 1.69
N SER A 67 -3.25 14.63 2.74
CA SER A 67 -2.86 13.87 3.95
C SER A 67 -2.64 12.38 3.66
N ALA A 68 -3.48 11.76 2.82
CA ALA A 68 -3.29 10.38 2.37
C ALA A 68 -1.98 10.24 1.57
N GLY A 69 -1.69 11.18 0.65
CA GLY A 69 -0.44 11.20 -0.11
C GLY A 69 0.79 11.40 0.76
N CYS A 70 0.74 12.32 1.73
CA CYS A 70 1.81 12.50 2.71
C CYS A 70 2.02 11.25 3.57
N PHE A 71 0.94 10.57 3.95
CA PHE A 71 1.00 9.34 4.73
C PHE A 71 1.65 8.19 3.94
N THR A 72 1.25 7.98 2.68
CA THR A 72 1.85 6.94 1.82
C THR A 72 3.32 7.23 1.53
N LEU A 73 3.67 8.49 1.26
CA LEU A 73 5.06 8.88 1.02
C LEU A 73 5.91 8.70 2.29
N ARG A 74 5.41 9.13 3.45
CA ARG A 74 6.08 8.93 4.74
C ARG A 74 6.25 7.44 5.05
N GLN A 75 5.26 6.61 4.73
CA GLN A 75 5.35 5.17 4.90
C GLN A 75 6.40 4.56 3.98
N ALA A 76 6.44 4.95 2.71
CA ALA A 76 7.45 4.51 1.75
C ALA A 76 8.88 4.91 2.20
N TRP A 77 9.06 6.15 2.65
CA TRP A 77 10.36 6.63 3.15
C TRP A 77 10.80 5.93 4.43
N ARG A 78 9.87 5.71 5.36
CA ARG A 78 10.15 5.04 6.65
C ARG A 78 10.42 3.54 6.46
N ASN A 79 9.97 2.94 5.37
CA ASN A 79 10.22 1.55 5.02
C ASN A 79 11.42 1.38 4.08
N ALA A 80 12.38 2.32 4.14
CA ALA A 80 13.66 2.21 3.42
C ALA A 80 14.29 0.81 3.64
N PHE A 81 14.86 0.28 2.56
CA PHE A 81 15.40 -1.08 2.46
C PHE A 81 16.26 -1.45 3.68
N ASN A 82 15.88 -2.52 4.38
CA ASN A 82 16.62 -3.07 5.50
C ASN A 82 16.74 -4.59 5.32
N ALA A 83 17.86 -5.03 4.76
CA ALA A 83 18.10 -6.44 4.42
C ALA A 83 17.90 -7.37 5.62
N ARG A 84 18.32 -6.94 6.82
CA ARG A 84 18.15 -7.69 8.07
C ARG A 84 16.68 -7.91 8.44
N ARG A 85 15.81 -6.91 8.21
CA ARG A 85 14.36 -7.04 8.46
C ARG A 85 13.73 -8.04 7.49
N VAL A 86 14.14 -8.03 6.23
CA VAL A 86 13.63 -8.96 5.19
C VAL A 86 14.10 -10.39 5.48
N ALA A 87 15.37 -10.59 5.83
CA ALA A 87 15.91 -11.89 6.22
C ALA A 87 15.15 -12.49 7.40
N ARG A 88 14.89 -11.68 8.44
CA ARG A 88 14.10 -12.12 9.61
C ARG A 88 12.66 -12.49 9.24
N GLN A 89 12.04 -11.76 8.32
CA GLN A 89 10.69 -12.06 7.84
C GLN A 89 10.65 -13.39 7.07
N ILE A 90 11.66 -13.67 6.23
CA ILE A 90 11.81 -14.93 5.51
C ILE A 90 11.96 -16.10 6.50
N GLU A 91 12.86 -15.99 7.49
CA GLU A 91 13.08 -17.05 8.49
C GLU A 91 11.83 -17.35 9.32
N THR A 92 11.15 -16.29 9.77
CA THR A 92 9.90 -16.43 10.54
C THR A 92 8.82 -17.13 9.71
N HIS A 93 8.78 -16.90 8.40
CA HIS A 93 7.79 -17.52 7.53
C HIS A 93 8.09 -18.99 7.22
N LEU A 94 9.37 -19.36 7.17
CA LEU A 94 9.84 -20.73 6.92
C LEU A 94 9.95 -21.57 8.20
N GLY A 95 9.78 -20.97 9.39
CA GLY A 95 9.89 -21.67 10.67
C GLY A 95 11.32 -22.14 10.97
N VAL A 96 12.34 -21.46 10.44
CA VAL A 96 13.75 -21.82 10.64
C VAL A 96 14.29 -21.05 11.84
N ASP A 97 14.38 -21.69 13.00
CA ASP A 97 14.82 -21.06 14.26
C ASP A 97 16.34 -20.77 14.34
N ASN A 98 17.12 -21.19 13.34
CA ASN A 98 18.58 -21.20 13.42
C ASN A 98 19.27 -19.89 12.96
N SER A 99 18.54 -18.81 12.67
CA SER A 99 19.10 -17.49 12.29
C SER A 99 20.14 -17.53 11.15
N ARG A 100 20.06 -18.53 10.26
CA ARG A 100 21.07 -18.79 9.21
C ARG A 100 21.11 -17.69 8.15
N LEU A 101 19.95 -17.19 7.73
CA LEU A 101 19.82 -16.09 6.76
C LEU A 101 20.17 -14.73 7.40
N ILE A 102 19.83 -14.53 8.68
CA ILE A 102 20.23 -13.31 9.39
C ILE A 102 21.76 -13.24 9.50
N ASN A 103 22.39 -14.34 9.91
CA ASN A 103 23.84 -14.42 10.07
C ASN A 103 24.57 -14.23 8.73
N SER A 104 24.08 -14.84 7.64
CA SER A 104 24.69 -14.67 6.32
C SER A 104 24.62 -13.23 5.82
N VAL A 105 23.49 -12.53 6.05
CA VAL A 105 23.33 -11.09 5.75
C VAL A 105 24.26 -10.25 6.63
N GLU A 106 24.37 -10.57 7.92
CA GLU A 106 25.24 -9.84 8.86
C GLU A 106 26.72 -9.95 8.46
N PHE A 107 27.18 -11.13 8.04
CA PHE A 107 28.55 -11.32 7.55
C PHE A 107 28.81 -10.68 6.18
N LEU A 108 27.78 -10.52 5.33
CA LEU A 108 27.88 -9.80 4.06
C LEU A 108 27.96 -8.27 4.26
N GLU A 109 27.18 -7.72 5.18
CA GLU A 109 27.18 -6.28 5.46
C GLU A 109 28.39 -5.85 6.31
N ASN A 110 28.79 -6.67 7.29
CA ASN A 110 29.90 -6.36 8.21
C ASN A 110 30.81 -7.58 8.38
N PRO A 111 31.75 -7.83 7.47
CA PRO A 111 32.71 -8.91 7.63
C PRO A 111 33.60 -8.63 8.85
N SER A 112 33.31 -9.30 9.98
CA SER A 112 34.08 -9.14 11.21
C SER A 112 35.52 -9.64 11.01
N SER A 113 36.51 -8.81 11.34
CA SER A 113 37.93 -9.19 11.24
C SER A 113 38.36 -10.28 12.25
N SER A 114 37.53 -10.57 13.25
CA SER A 114 37.79 -11.53 14.33
C SER A 114 37.29 -12.95 14.05
N SER A 115 36.52 -13.17 12.99
CA SER A 115 35.94 -14.49 12.67
C SER A 115 36.78 -15.23 11.64
N SER A 116 36.86 -16.56 11.75
CA SER A 116 37.55 -17.38 10.75
C SER A 116 36.91 -17.18 9.37
N ARG A 117 37.74 -16.91 8.36
CA ARG A 117 37.28 -16.75 6.96
C ARG A 117 36.50 -17.96 6.47
N GLU A 118 36.85 -19.15 6.94
CA GLU A 118 36.20 -20.40 6.58
C GLU A 118 34.77 -20.51 7.15
N LEU A 119 34.53 -19.95 8.34
CA LEU A 119 33.19 -19.88 8.93
C LEU A 119 32.31 -18.87 8.22
N ILE A 120 32.89 -17.71 7.85
CA ILE A 120 32.21 -16.68 7.06
C ILE A 120 31.78 -17.28 5.71
N ASP A 121 32.70 -17.88 4.96
CA ASP A 121 32.43 -18.45 3.63
C ASP A 121 31.42 -19.61 3.68
N ARG A 122 31.38 -20.38 4.77
CA ARG A 122 30.39 -21.44 4.96
C ARG A 122 29.01 -20.86 5.24
N SER A 123 28.92 -19.85 6.10
CA SER A 123 27.63 -19.20 6.42
C SER A 123 27.02 -18.48 5.22
N ILE A 124 27.85 -17.87 4.35
CA ILE A 124 27.41 -17.25 3.11
C ILE A 124 26.86 -18.30 2.14
N ARG A 125 27.59 -19.42 1.94
CA ARG A 125 27.14 -20.54 1.10
C ARG A 125 25.85 -21.18 1.58
N ASP A 126 25.74 -21.45 2.88
CA ASP A 126 24.51 -21.98 3.47
C ASP A 126 23.32 -21.02 3.25
N GLY A 127 23.57 -19.71 3.28
CA GLY A 127 22.58 -18.68 2.97
C GLY A 127 22.19 -18.62 1.49
N GLU A 128 23.15 -18.75 0.57
CA GLU A 128 22.90 -18.82 -0.88
C GLU A 128 22.12 -20.08 -1.27
N ASP A 129 22.48 -21.23 -0.70
CA ASP A 129 21.78 -22.49 -0.94
C ASP A 129 20.33 -22.41 -0.45
N MET A 130 20.09 -21.85 0.74
CA MET A 130 18.72 -21.59 1.22
C MET A 130 17.97 -20.61 0.30
N ALA A 131 18.61 -19.51 -0.12
CA ALA A 131 17.96 -18.53 -1.00
C ALA A 131 17.57 -19.12 -2.36
N SER A 132 18.36 -20.04 -2.91
CA SER A 132 18.07 -20.69 -4.19
C SER A 132 16.79 -21.56 -4.16
N LEU A 133 16.38 -22.01 -2.98
CA LEU A 133 15.23 -22.88 -2.78
C LEU A 133 13.94 -22.12 -2.47
N ILE A 134 14.02 -20.82 -2.17
CA ILE A 134 12.88 -20.03 -1.70
C ILE A 134 12.37 -19.12 -2.82
N SER A 135 11.07 -19.19 -3.12
CA SER A 135 10.43 -18.23 -4.00
C SER A 135 10.04 -16.97 -3.22
N SER A 136 10.39 -15.78 -3.73
CA SER A 136 10.00 -14.50 -3.13
C SER A 136 8.48 -14.33 -2.98
N PHE A 137 7.69 -14.99 -3.83
CA PHE A 137 6.22 -14.92 -3.78
C PHE A 137 5.61 -15.65 -2.56
N GLU A 138 6.24 -16.70 -2.07
CA GLU A 138 5.70 -17.47 -0.94
C GLU A 138 5.85 -16.74 0.40
N VAL A 139 6.82 -15.83 0.48
CA VAL A 139 7.11 -15.06 1.69
C VAL A 139 6.21 -13.83 1.83
N VAL A 140 5.70 -13.28 0.72
CA VAL A 140 4.90 -12.05 0.73
C VAL A 140 3.43 -12.35 1.06
N LYS A 141 2.90 -11.65 2.08
CA LYS A 141 1.51 -11.83 2.54
C LYS A 141 0.50 -11.05 1.67
N PHE A 142 0.06 -11.65 0.57
CA PHE A 142 -0.95 -11.05 -0.34
C PHE A 142 -2.34 -10.85 0.29
N ARG A 143 -2.66 -11.53 1.40
CA ARG A 143 -3.99 -11.46 2.03
C ARG A 143 -4.41 -10.03 2.40
N GLY A 144 -3.47 -9.19 2.83
CA GLY A 144 -3.73 -7.79 3.17
C GLY A 144 -4.08 -6.93 1.95
N PHE A 145 -3.43 -7.21 0.82
CA PHE A 145 -3.69 -6.59 -0.47
C PHE A 145 -5.01 -7.04 -1.07
N LEU A 146 -5.31 -8.33 -1.09
CA LEU A 146 -6.60 -8.85 -1.59
C LEU A 146 -7.80 -8.26 -0.83
N LYS A 147 -7.69 -8.11 0.50
CA LYS A 147 -8.73 -7.43 1.30
C LYS A 147 -8.87 -5.95 0.91
N ALA A 148 -7.75 -5.25 0.68
CA ALA A 148 -7.77 -3.86 0.25
C ALA A 148 -8.39 -3.69 -1.14
N CYS A 149 -8.03 -4.57 -2.09
CA CYS A 149 -8.64 -4.60 -3.42
C CYS A 149 -10.13 -4.93 -3.35
N GLY A 150 -10.54 -5.87 -2.49
CA GLY A 150 -11.96 -6.20 -2.28
C GLY A 150 -12.77 -5.03 -1.73
N LEU A 151 -12.21 -4.23 -0.82
CA LEU A 151 -12.83 -3.00 -0.35
C LEU A 151 -12.94 -1.94 -1.46
N ALA A 152 -11.85 -1.74 -2.21
CA ALA A 152 -11.83 -0.79 -3.31
C ALA A 152 -12.82 -1.16 -4.42
N SER A 153 -12.87 -2.44 -4.81
CA SER A 153 -13.81 -2.94 -5.81
C SER A 153 -15.25 -2.85 -5.31
N GLY A 154 -15.51 -3.14 -4.04
CA GLY A 154 -16.82 -2.93 -3.41
C GLY A 154 -17.28 -1.48 -3.46
N ALA A 155 -16.38 -0.53 -3.16
CA ALA A 155 -16.68 0.90 -3.25
C ALA A 155 -16.97 1.33 -4.70
N ILE A 156 -16.18 0.86 -5.67
CA ILE A 156 -16.42 1.13 -7.10
C ILE A 156 -17.77 0.55 -7.54
N LEU A 157 -18.07 -0.69 -7.16
CA LEU A 157 -19.33 -1.33 -7.48
C LEU A 157 -20.52 -0.55 -6.89
N PHE A 158 -20.38 -0.06 -5.65
CA PHE A 158 -21.40 0.77 -5.01
C PHE A 158 -21.64 2.07 -5.79
N VAL A 159 -20.58 2.74 -6.28
CA VAL A 159 -20.69 3.92 -7.14
C VAL A 159 -21.42 3.58 -8.44
N ILE A 160 -21.06 2.47 -9.09
CA ILE A 160 -21.71 2.00 -10.34
C ILE A 160 -23.20 1.72 -10.12
N ILE A 161 -23.56 1.02 -9.04
CA ILE A 161 -24.95 0.72 -8.69
C ILE A 161 -25.73 2.00 -8.43
N THR A 162 -25.13 2.95 -7.71
CA THR A 162 -25.75 4.25 -7.43
C THR A 162 -25.99 5.02 -8.73
N PHE A 163 -25.01 5.03 -9.64
CA PHE A 163 -25.13 5.67 -10.95
C PHE A 163 -26.21 5.01 -11.83
N ALA A 164 -26.29 3.68 -11.83
CA ALA A 164 -27.31 2.96 -12.56
C ALA A 164 -28.72 3.18 -11.99
N SER A 165 -28.84 3.29 -10.66
CA SER A 165 -30.13 3.41 -9.97
C SER A 165 -30.68 4.83 -9.98
N ALA A 166 -29.79 5.84 -9.88
CA ALA A 166 -30.17 7.25 -9.78
C ALA A 166 -29.28 8.16 -10.66
N PRO A 167 -29.26 7.96 -12.00
CA PRO A 167 -28.38 8.73 -12.88
C PRO A 167 -28.69 10.23 -12.86
N ARG A 168 -29.97 10.60 -12.66
CA ARG A 168 -30.40 12.00 -12.57
C ARG A 168 -29.84 12.72 -11.33
N LEU A 169 -29.69 12.00 -10.21
CA LEU A 169 -29.14 12.57 -8.98
C LEU A 169 -27.68 12.98 -9.22
N ILE A 170 -26.88 12.10 -9.80
CA ILE A 170 -25.48 12.38 -10.09
C ILE A 170 -25.35 13.49 -11.15
N ALA A 171 -26.18 13.47 -12.19
CA ALA A 171 -26.14 14.51 -13.23
C ALA A 171 -26.47 15.92 -12.72
N MET A 172 -27.27 16.05 -11.64
CA MET A 172 -27.58 17.34 -11.02
C MET A 172 -26.60 17.75 -9.94
N VAL A 173 -26.09 16.80 -9.15
CA VAL A 173 -25.20 17.09 -8.02
C VAL A 173 -23.76 17.30 -8.48
N LEU A 174 -23.27 16.52 -9.46
CA LEU A 174 -21.87 16.60 -9.91
C LEU A 174 -21.48 17.99 -10.44
N PRO A 175 -22.30 18.69 -11.26
CA PRO A 175 -21.99 20.06 -11.68
C PRO A 175 -21.86 21.05 -10.52
N ARG A 176 -22.65 20.89 -9.45
CA ARG A 176 -22.59 21.76 -8.26
C ARG A 176 -21.25 21.65 -7.52
N TYR A 177 -20.62 20.48 -7.54
CA TYR A 177 -19.27 20.30 -6.98
C TYR A 177 -18.16 20.79 -7.91
N LEU A 178 -18.40 20.82 -9.23
CA LEU A 178 -17.41 21.33 -10.19
C LEU A 178 -17.44 22.86 -10.33
N ASP A 179 -18.63 23.46 -10.20
CA ASP A 179 -18.86 24.90 -10.15
C ASP A 179 -19.79 25.25 -8.98
N PRO A 180 -19.25 25.35 -7.74
CA PRO A 180 -20.05 25.65 -6.55
C PRO A 180 -20.63 27.07 -6.56
N THR A 181 -20.13 27.96 -7.42
CA THR A 181 -20.65 29.32 -7.62
C THR A 181 -21.65 29.43 -8.77
N GLY A 182 -21.77 28.37 -9.57
CA GLY A 182 -22.69 28.31 -10.69
C GLY A 182 -24.14 28.21 -10.23
N ASP A 183 -25.05 28.79 -11.02
CA ASP A 183 -26.49 28.77 -10.74
C ASP A 183 -27.07 27.40 -11.15
N HIS A 184 -26.76 26.40 -10.33
CA HIS A 184 -27.15 25.00 -10.53
C HIS A 184 -28.24 24.63 -9.52
N PRO A 185 -29.45 24.26 -9.98
CA PRO A 185 -30.55 23.96 -9.08
C PRO A 185 -30.23 22.73 -8.21
N PRO A 186 -30.61 22.75 -6.92
CA PRO A 186 -30.49 21.57 -6.08
C PRO A 186 -31.43 20.46 -6.57
N PHE A 187 -31.11 19.22 -6.20
CA PHE A 187 -31.99 18.08 -6.52
C PHE A 187 -33.31 18.22 -5.74
N THR A 188 -34.43 18.35 -6.44
CA THR A 188 -35.80 18.43 -5.91
C THR A 188 -36.72 17.45 -6.61
#